data_AF-A0A955UKE4-F1
#
_entry.id   AF-A0A955UKE4-F1
#
_cell.length_a   1.000
_cell.length_b   1.000
_cell.length_c   1.000
_cell.angle_alpha   90.00
_cell.angle_beta   90.00
_cell.angle_gamma   90.00
#
_symmetry.space_group_name_H-M   'P 1'
#
loop_
_entity.id
_entity.type
_entity.pdbx_description
1 polymer ?
#
loop_
_entity_poly.entity_id
_entity_poly.type
_entity_poly.pdbx_seq_one_letter_code
_entity_poly.pdbx_strand_id
1 'polypeptide(L)'
;MRTPIPARTALRVCLALASALTLAADADASDGVIEINQTTALAGGVTSSDEPGFPVTLDAPGSYRLTGNLDVPNGTDGIEILASSVTLDLGGFRIAGPSISICPPTGCNDGSGIEVGRSIGWLRSAARTFSA
;
A
#
# COMPACT_ATOMS: atom_id res chain seq x y z
N MET A 1 11.86 29.55 -63.57
CA MET A 1 12.51 28.48 -62.79
C MET A 1 11.51 28.03 -61.71
N ARG A 2 11.21 26.72 -61.62
CA ARG A 2 10.48 25.92 -60.58
C ARG A 2 10.12 26.65 -59.26
N THR A 3 9.00 26.48 -58.53
CA THR A 3 7.74 25.70 -58.53
C THR A 3 6.91 26.22 -57.30
N PRO A 4 5.62 25.84 -57.11
CA PRO A 4 4.66 26.42 -56.15
C PRO A 4 4.57 25.68 -54.80
N ILE A 5 3.72 26.12 -53.85
CA ILE A 5 2.69 25.33 -53.11
C ILE A 5 1.99 26.18 -52.00
N PRO A 6 0.65 26.05 -51.79
CA PRO A 6 -0.20 26.93 -50.95
C PRO A 6 -0.35 26.50 -49.47
N ALA A 7 -0.38 27.47 -48.54
CA ALA A 7 -0.44 27.22 -47.08
C ALA A 7 -1.86 27.20 -46.47
N ARG A 8 -2.92 26.86 -47.22
CA ARG A 8 -4.24 26.51 -46.62
C ARG A 8 -4.17 25.18 -45.84
N THR A 9 -3.04 24.50 -45.91
CA THR A 9 -2.72 23.22 -45.24
C THR A 9 -2.14 23.41 -43.84
N ALA A 10 -1.70 24.62 -43.47
CA ALA A 10 -1.13 24.90 -42.14
C ALA A 10 -2.16 24.76 -41.01
N LEU A 11 -3.46 24.90 -41.31
CA LEU A 11 -4.52 24.92 -40.30
C LEU A 11 -4.98 23.53 -39.82
N ARG A 12 -4.59 22.44 -40.49
CA ARG A 12 -4.92 21.07 -40.04
C ARG A 12 -3.77 20.34 -39.35
N VAL A 13 -2.56 20.89 -39.41
CA VAL A 13 -1.39 20.27 -38.77
C VAL A 13 -1.36 20.56 -37.26
N CYS A 14 -1.96 21.66 -36.81
CA CYS A 14 -1.99 22.00 -35.38
C CYS A 14 -2.94 21.14 -34.53
N LEU A 15 -3.85 20.37 -35.14
CA LEU A 15 -4.88 19.60 -34.42
C LEU A 15 -4.68 18.08 -34.49
N ALA A 16 -3.50 17.61 -34.92
CA ALA A 16 -3.16 16.18 -34.95
C ALA A 16 -1.93 15.84 -34.08
N LEU A 17 -1.35 16.82 -33.38
CA LEU A 17 -0.15 16.66 -32.55
C LEU A 17 -0.41 16.69 -31.04
N ALA A 18 -1.66 16.83 -30.60
CA ALA A 18 -2.00 17.05 -29.19
C ALA A 18 -2.67 15.85 -28.49
N SER A 19 -2.82 14.70 -29.15
CA SER A 19 -3.63 13.58 -28.64
C SER A 19 -2.86 12.30 -28.32
N ALA A 20 -1.54 12.37 -28.13
CA ALA A 20 -0.74 11.20 -27.78
C ALA A 20 0.13 11.44 -26.53
N LEU A 21 -0.46 12.06 -25.49
CA LEU A 21 0.08 11.89 -24.14
C LEU A 21 -0.49 10.58 -23.60
N THR A 22 0.04 9.47 -24.11
CA THR A 22 -0.14 8.15 -23.54
C THR A 22 0.48 8.18 -22.14
N LEU A 23 -0.35 8.29 -21.10
CA LEU A 23 0.05 7.87 -19.77
C LEU A 23 0.42 6.40 -19.90
N ALA A 24 1.72 6.10 -19.88
CA ALA A 24 2.18 4.75 -19.61
C ALA A 24 1.71 4.44 -18.19
N ALA A 25 0.71 3.56 -18.08
CA ALA A 25 0.48 2.87 -16.83
C ALA A 25 1.70 1.99 -16.62
N ASP A 26 2.50 2.28 -15.59
CA ASP A 26 3.49 1.33 -15.09
C ASP A 26 2.69 0.12 -14.60
N ALA A 27 2.68 -0.92 -15.43
CA ALA A 27 2.26 -2.23 -14.99
C ALA A 27 3.49 -2.84 -14.30
N ASP A 28 3.62 -2.60 -13.00
CA ASP A 28 4.59 -3.29 -12.15
C ASP A 28 4.29 -4.80 -12.21
N ALA A 29 4.95 -5.50 -13.12
CA ALA A 29 4.99 -6.94 -13.15
C ALA A 29 5.92 -7.42 -12.04
N SER A 30 5.48 -7.32 -10.78
CA SER A 30 6.04 -8.15 -9.73
C SER A 30 5.61 -9.60 -9.93
N ASP A 31 6.31 -10.53 -9.29
CA ASP A 31 6.09 -11.99 -9.24
C ASP A 31 4.74 -12.40 -8.60
N GLY A 32 3.70 -11.55 -8.74
CA GLY A 32 2.43 -11.63 -8.04
C GLY A 32 2.51 -11.29 -6.55
N VAL A 33 3.71 -11.01 -6.04
CA VAL A 33 3.96 -10.67 -4.63
C VAL A 33 4.33 -9.20 -4.51
N ILE A 34 3.56 -8.45 -3.73
CA ILE A 34 3.85 -7.04 -3.42
C ILE A 34 4.77 -7.01 -2.19
N GLU A 35 5.90 -6.30 -2.30
CA GLU A 35 6.89 -6.24 -1.23
C GLU A 35 6.64 -5.07 -0.29
N ILE A 36 6.76 -5.33 1.02
CA ILE A 36 6.57 -4.33 2.07
C ILE A 36 7.85 -4.25 2.92
N ASN A 37 8.37 -3.05 3.10
CA ASN A 37 9.45 -2.78 4.04
C ASN A 37 9.24 -1.40 4.69
N GLN A 38 10.11 -1.00 5.61
CA GLN A 38 9.97 0.28 6.32
C GLN A 38 9.88 1.49 5.36
N THR A 39 10.61 1.44 4.23
CA THR A 39 10.61 2.53 3.24
C THR A 39 9.27 2.62 2.53
N THR A 40 8.71 1.49 2.09
CA THR A 40 7.40 1.49 1.42
C THR A 40 6.28 1.83 2.39
N ALA A 41 6.35 1.37 3.64
CA ALA A 41 5.39 1.76 4.67
C ALA A 41 5.37 3.29 4.86
N LEU A 42 6.54 3.92 5.02
CA LEU A 42 6.62 5.38 5.18
C LEU A 42 6.28 6.17 3.91
N ALA A 43 6.45 5.57 2.73
CA ALA A 43 6.13 6.20 1.45
C ALA A 43 4.65 6.05 1.06
N GLY A 44 3.97 5.01 1.57
CA GLY A 44 2.63 4.61 1.15
C GLY A 44 2.61 3.98 -0.25
N GLY A 45 1.41 3.80 -0.80
CA GLY A 45 1.20 3.26 -2.14
C GLY A 45 1.40 1.75 -2.27
N VAL A 46 1.38 0.98 -1.18
CA VAL A 46 1.39 -0.49 -1.22
C VAL A 46 0.11 -1.03 -1.89
N THR A 47 -1.04 -0.41 -1.61
CA THR A 47 -2.28 -0.57 -2.37
C THR A 47 -2.86 0.80 -2.74
N SER A 48 -4.00 0.81 -3.44
CA SER A 48 -4.57 2.07 -3.97
C SER A 48 -5.06 3.03 -2.88
N SER A 49 -5.39 2.52 -1.70
CA SER A 49 -5.84 3.32 -0.54
C SER A 49 -4.78 3.43 0.56
N ASP A 50 -3.54 2.99 0.30
CA ASP A 50 -2.45 3.01 1.27
C ASP A 50 -1.78 4.39 1.33
N GLU A 51 -2.01 5.10 2.44
CA GLU A 51 -1.43 6.42 2.70
C GLU A 51 -0.02 6.30 3.30
N PRO A 52 0.84 7.32 3.13
CA PRO A 52 2.19 7.31 3.70
C PRO A 52 2.17 7.18 5.24
N GLY A 53 2.88 6.17 5.75
CA GLY A 53 3.02 5.92 7.19
C GLY A 53 2.43 4.59 7.64
N PHE A 54 1.90 4.56 8.86
CA PHE A 54 1.27 3.39 9.45
C PHE A 54 -0.17 3.70 9.84
N PRO A 55 -1.12 2.77 9.64
CA PRO A 55 -0.92 1.40 9.15
C PRO A 55 -0.68 1.31 7.64
N VAL A 56 0.04 0.26 7.22
CA VAL A 56 0.03 -0.14 5.80
C VAL A 56 -1.30 -0.80 5.50
N THR A 57 -2.09 -0.19 4.62
CA THR A 57 -3.44 -0.64 4.28
C THR A 57 -3.38 -1.62 3.13
N LEU A 58 -3.99 -2.79 3.29
CA LEU A 58 -4.13 -3.81 2.25
C LEU A 58 -5.60 -3.92 1.80
N ASP A 59 -6.00 -3.05 0.87
CA ASP A 59 -7.38 -3.00 0.34
C ASP A 59 -7.61 -3.84 -0.93
N ALA A 60 -6.56 -4.50 -1.44
CA ALA A 60 -6.64 -5.40 -2.59
C ALA A 60 -6.27 -6.85 -2.23
N PRO A 61 -6.97 -7.87 -2.79
CA PRO A 61 -6.57 -9.27 -2.66
C PRO A 61 -5.20 -9.51 -3.31
N GLY A 62 -4.38 -10.38 -2.74
CA GLY A 62 -3.04 -10.63 -3.28
C GLY A 62 -2.09 -11.31 -2.31
N SER A 63 -0.86 -11.52 -2.78
CA SER A 63 0.25 -11.97 -1.95
C SER A 63 1.14 -10.77 -1.63
N TYR A 64 1.46 -10.61 -0.35
CA TYR A 64 2.31 -9.56 0.16
C TYR A 64 3.44 -10.22 0.94
N ARG A 65 4.66 -9.69 0.86
CA ARG A 65 5.79 -10.23 1.59
C ARG A 65 6.60 -9.11 2.23
N LEU A 66 6.94 -9.29 3.51
CA LEU A 66 7.91 -8.40 4.14
C LEU A 66 9.30 -8.66 3.58
N THR A 67 9.98 -7.59 3.18
CA THR A 67 11.40 -7.61 2.78
C THR A 67 12.30 -6.83 3.74
N GLY A 68 11.74 -6.35 4.85
CA GLY A 68 12.44 -5.70 5.95
C GLY A 68 11.61 -5.73 7.24
N ASN A 69 12.26 -5.47 8.37
CA ASN A 69 11.55 -5.27 9.64
C ASN A 69 10.72 -3.99 9.57
N LEU A 70 9.56 -4.00 10.23
CA LEU A 70 8.74 -2.81 10.44
C LEU A 70 8.79 -2.43 11.91
N ASP A 71 9.18 -1.19 12.20
CA ASP A 71 9.12 -0.61 13.54
C ASP A 71 7.95 0.39 13.56
N VAL A 72 6.85 -0.03 14.18
CA VAL A 72 5.56 0.68 14.21
C VAL A 72 5.55 1.64 15.41
N PRO A 73 5.20 2.92 15.22
CA PRO A 73 5.14 3.89 16.32
C PRO A 73 3.95 3.63 17.25
N ASN A 74 3.93 4.30 18.40
CA ASN A 74 2.82 4.17 19.35
C ASN A 74 1.50 4.77 18.82
N GLY A 75 0.39 4.13 19.20
CA GLY A 75 -0.95 4.59 18.88
C GLY A 75 -1.40 4.34 17.44
N THR A 76 -0.68 3.51 16.67
CA THR A 76 -1.10 3.10 15.32
C THR A 76 -0.74 1.64 15.06
N ASP A 77 -1.50 1.00 14.18
CA ASP A 77 -1.32 -0.39 13.81
C ASP A 77 -0.23 -0.57 12.74
N GLY A 78 0.34 -1.76 12.66
CA GLY A 78 1.37 -2.06 11.66
C GLY A 78 0.81 -2.27 10.26
N ILE A 79 -0.09 -3.24 10.13
CA ILE A 79 -0.75 -3.60 8.87
C ILE A 79 -2.25 -3.67 9.11
N GLU A 80 -3.04 -3.00 8.27
CA GLU A 80 -4.50 -3.08 8.26
C GLU A 80 -4.97 -3.85 7.03
N ILE A 81 -5.62 -5.00 7.23
CA ILE A 81 -6.11 -5.85 6.15
C ILE A 81 -7.62 -5.63 5.96
N LEU A 82 -7.99 -4.94 4.88
CA LEU A 82 -9.38 -4.65 4.53
C LEU A 82 -9.92 -5.60 3.45
N ALA A 83 -9.06 -6.07 2.54
CA ALA A 83 -9.43 -7.01 1.50
C ALA A 83 -9.66 -8.44 2.03
N SER A 84 -10.46 -9.20 1.27
CA SER A 84 -10.50 -10.66 1.40
C SER A 84 -9.34 -11.29 0.63
N SER A 85 -8.94 -12.51 0.99
CA SER A 85 -7.94 -13.28 0.24
C SER A 85 -6.57 -12.60 0.13
N VAL A 86 -6.10 -12.05 1.25
CA VAL A 86 -4.74 -11.53 1.42
C VAL A 86 -3.86 -12.60 2.04
N THR A 87 -2.71 -12.86 1.44
CA THR A 87 -1.63 -13.65 2.03
C THR A 87 -0.50 -12.72 2.41
N LEU A 88 -0.12 -12.68 3.68
CA LEU A 88 1.04 -11.91 4.16
C LEU A 88 2.12 -12.89 4.61
N ASP A 89 3.21 -12.97 3.84
CA ASP A 89 4.43 -13.68 4.21
C ASP A 89 5.36 -12.73 4.96
N LEU A 90 5.82 -13.14 6.14
CA LEU A 90 6.76 -12.33 6.92
C LEU A 90 8.19 -12.42 6.39
N GLY A 91 8.53 -13.37 5.52
CA GLY A 91 9.85 -13.46 4.90
C GLY A 91 11.02 -13.60 5.89
N GLY A 92 10.74 -13.98 7.16
CA GLY A 92 11.72 -13.99 8.25
C GLY A 92 11.91 -12.65 8.98
N PHE A 93 11.10 -11.63 8.68
CA PHE A 93 11.12 -10.32 9.32
C PHE A 93 10.04 -10.18 10.41
N ARG A 94 10.17 -9.14 11.24
CA ARG A 94 9.21 -8.83 12.30
C ARG A 94 8.43 -7.56 12.01
N ILE A 95 7.23 -7.49 12.59
CA ILE A 95 6.47 -6.25 12.79
C ILE A 95 6.51 -5.97 14.28
N ALA A 96 7.24 -4.94 14.68
CA ALA A 96 7.44 -4.60 16.08
C ALA A 96 6.69 -3.30 16.40
N GLY A 97 5.71 -3.39 17.30
CA GLY A 97 5.12 -2.21 17.93
C GLY A 97 6.04 -1.62 19.00
N PRO A 98 5.68 -0.46 19.59
CA PRO A 98 6.44 0.11 20.69
C PRO A 98 6.52 -0.89 21.86
N SER A 99 7.72 -1.10 22.41
CA SER A 99 7.88 -1.86 23.65
C SER A 99 7.46 -0.99 24.83
N ILE A 100 6.23 -1.18 25.35
CA ILE A 100 5.74 -0.34 26.45
C ILE A 100 5.98 -1.07 27.78
N SER A 101 6.91 -0.56 28.58
CA SER A 101 7.29 -1.16 29.86
C SER A 101 6.35 -0.85 31.04
N ILE A 102 5.26 -0.12 30.81
CA ILE A 102 4.23 0.08 31.84
C ILE A 102 2.87 0.25 31.17
N CYS A 103 1.95 -0.65 31.50
CA CYS A 103 0.57 -0.50 31.11
C CYS A 103 -0.23 0.04 32.30
N PRO A 104 -0.72 1.29 32.25
CA PRO A 104 -1.67 1.77 33.25
C PRO A 104 -2.97 0.93 33.18
N PRO A 105 -3.76 0.84 34.26
CA PRO A 105 -4.97 0.02 34.32
C PRO A 105 -6.08 0.43 33.32
N THR A 106 -5.91 1.56 32.65
CA THR A 106 -6.77 2.05 31.56
C THR A 106 -6.43 1.46 30.19
N GLY A 107 -5.40 0.61 30.12
CA GLY A 107 -4.91 0.01 28.89
C GLY A 107 -3.81 0.87 28.26
N CYS A 108 -3.00 0.21 27.45
CA CYS A 108 -2.04 0.85 26.58
C CYS A 108 -2.69 0.99 25.21
N ASN A 109 -2.64 2.19 24.64
CA ASN A 109 -2.92 2.42 23.23
C ASN A 109 -1.72 1.92 22.39
N ASP A 110 -1.47 0.62 22.51
CA ASP A 110 -0.53 -0.16 21.71
C ASP A 110 -1.30 -0.47 20.44
N GLY A 111 -0.95 0.15 19.32
CA GLY A 111 -1.47 -0.36 18.07
C GLY A 111 -1.08 -1.83 17.91
N SER A 112 -1.94 -2.59 17.25
CA SER A 112 -1.75 -4.00 17.00
C SER A 112 -0.72 -4.19 15.87
N GLY A 113 0.11 -5.23 15.99
CA GLY A 113 1.03 -5.58 14.90
C GLY A 113 0.30 -5.90 13.58
N ILE A 114 -0.84 -6.59 13.65
CA ILE A 114 -1.70 -6.89 12.50
C ILE A 114 -3.16 -6.72 12.92
N GLU A 115 -3.91 -5.88 12.22
CA GLU A 115 -5.36 -5.74 12.36
C GLU A 115 -6.10 -6.28 11.13
N VAL A 116 -7.07 -7.17 11.37
CA VAL A 116 -7.95 -7.68 10.31
C VAL A 116 -9.28 -6.95 10.40
N GLY A 117 -9.46 -5.91 9.60
CA GLY A 117 -10.58 -4.96 9.63
C GLY A 117 -11.91 -5.49 9.08
N ARG A 118 -12.18 -6.80 9.22
CA ARG A 118 -13.45 -7.37 8.73
C ARG A 118 -14.46 -7.45 9.86
N SER A 119 -15.43 -6.55 9.85
CA SER A 119 -16.72 -6.71 10.54
C SER A 119 -17.50 -7.88 9.93
N ILE A 120 -17.07 -9.12 10.18
CA ILE A 120 -17.79 -10.34 9.82
C ILE A 120 -18.53 -10.78 11.08
N GLY A 121 -19.87 -10.80 11.02
CA GLY A 121 -20.78 -11.12 12.14
C GLY A 121 -20.66 -12.52 12.76
N TRP A 122 -19.50 -13.19 12.69
CA TRP A 122 -19.28 -14.53 13.23
C TRP A 122 -17.94 -14.78 13.93
N LEU A 123 -17.02 -13.81 14.07
CA LEU A 123 -15.75 -14.04 14.78
C LEU A 123 -15.32 -12.85 15.64
N ARG A 124 -15.94 -12.71 16.83
CA ARG A 124 -15.41 -11.81 17.89
C ARG A 124 -14.24 -12.42 18.70
N SER A 125 -13.67 -13.57 18.29
CA SER A 125 -12.72 -14.31 19.13
C SER A 125 -11.29 -14.47 18.59
N ALA A 126 -10.88 -13.80 17.51
CA ALA A 126 -9.49 -13.96 17.01
C ALA A 126 -8.51 -12.88 17.50
N ALA A 127 -8.98 -11.73 18.00
CA ALA A 127 -8.12 -10.63 18.45
C ALA A 127 -7.92 -10.62 19.96
N ARG A 128 -7.57 -11.76 20.56
CA ARG A 128 -7.13 -11.79 21.96
C ARG A 128 -5.90 -12.69 22.07
N THR A 129 -4.85 -12.11 22.66
CA THR A 129 -3.56 -12.72 23.06
C THR A 129 -2.59 -13.11 21.95
N PHE A 130 -1.67 -12.19 21.63
CA PHE A 130 -0.25 -12.55 21.61
C PHE A 130 0.39 -11.92 22.85
N SER A 131 0.55 -12.74 23.90
CA SER A 131 1.39 -12.45 25.06
C SER A 131 2.46 -13.52 25.07
N ALA A 132 3.71 -13.10 24.90
CA ALA A 132 4.90 -13.78 25.41
C ALA A 132 5.92 -12.69 25.76
#